data_AF-A0A8J2JWA2-F1
#
_entry.id   AF-A0A8J2JWA2-F1
#
_cell.length_a   1.000
_cell.length_b   1.000
_cell.length_c   1.000
_cell.angle_alpha   90.00
_cell.angle_beta   90.00
_cell.angle_gamma   90.00
#
_symmetry.space_group_name_H-M   'P 1'
#
loop_
_entity.id
_entity.type
_entity.pdbx_description
1 polymer ?
#
loop_
_entity_poly.entity_id
_entity_poly.type
_entity_poly.pdbx_seq_one_letter_code
_entity_poly.pdbx_strand_id
1 'polypeptide(L)'
;MDSDEEGTPGSSMMEKETQKVESNLWKAGYRDGKDEGRKEGFQEHFDKGYEIAFQLSMQLGQLRGMFDALIAKDPTLGTFLSPVVERLKKEALGLTSLEYDSEKSQEENCLLLKEKYTQSVKEIKEQFVNLYPYGEEQAEKLLKTLDNIGQ
;
A
#
# COMPACT_ATOMS: atom_id res chain seq x y z
N MET A 1 21.75 48.09 67.55
CA MET A 1 22.46 46.83 67.23
C MET A 1 21.68 46.24 66.10
N ASP A 2 22.09 46.63 64.90
CA ASP A 2 21.58 46.15 63.63
C ASP A 2 22.18 44.78 63.38
N SER A 3 21.32 43.79 63.13
CA SER A 3 21.71 42.51 62.55
C SER A 3 20.74 42.25 61.42
N ASP A 4 21.09 42.77 60.24
CA ASP A 4 20.45 42.50 58.97
C ASP A 4 20.54 41.00 58.67
N GLU A 5 19.39 40.32 58.71
CA GLU A 5 19.23 38.97 58.19
C GLU A 5 19.08 39.10 56.66
N GLU A 6 20.21 38.98 55.94
CA GLU A 6 20.22 38.94 54.47
C GLU A 6 19.53 37.66 53.97
N GLY A 7 18.22 37.75 53.73
CA GLY A 7 17.50 36.74 52.95
C GLY A 7 17.92 36.83 51.49
N THR A 8 18.75 35.89 51.03
CA THR A 8 19.18 35.79 49.62
C THR A 8 17.96 35.51 48.71
N PRO A 9 17.49 36.45 47.87
CA PRO A 9 16.28 36.26 47.06
C PRO A 9 16.55 35.51 45.73
N GLY A 10 17.80 35.10 45.49
CA GLY A 10 18.26 34.60 44.19
C GLY A 10 17.92 33.14 43.88
N SER A 11 17.76 32.28 44.89
CA SER A 11 17.58 30.83 44.68
C SER A 11 16.21 30.47 44.09
N SER A 12 15.16 31.15 44.56
CA SER A 12 13.78 30.85 44.18
C SER A 12 13.43 31.20 42.73
N MET A 13 14.02 32.25 42.15
CA MET A 13 13.75 32.62 40.75
C MET A 13 14.46 31.68 39.79
N MET A 14 15.71 31.33 40.08
CA MET A 14 16.51 30.44 39.26
C MET A 14 15.91 29.01 39.24
N GLU A 15 15.40 28.52 40.38
CA GLU A 15 14.67 27.23 40.47
C GLU A 15 13.37 27.20 39.66
N LYS A 16 12.63 28.32 39.62
CA LYS A 16 11.40 28.42 38.81
C LYS A 16 11.71 28.47 37.33
N GLU A 17 12.81 29.09 36.94
CA GLU A 17 13.27 29.12 35.55
C GLU A 17 13.78 27.76 35.09
N THR A 18 14.56 27.03 35.91
CA THR A 18 14.98 25.67 35.58
C THR A 18 13.80 24.70 35.50
N GLN A 19 12.83 24.76 36.42
CA GLN A 19 11.60 23.95 36.32
C GLN A 19 10.79 24.24 35.06
N LYS A 20 10.73 25.51 34.63
CA LYS A 20 10.04 25.92 33.40
C LYS A 20 10.77 25.39 32.16
N VAL A 21 12.09 25.44 32.16
CA VAL A 21 12.92 24.88 31.08
C VAL A 21 12.74 23.36 31.00
N GLU A 22 12.79 22.65 32.13
CA GLU A 22 12.56 21.20 32.20
C GLU A 22 11.16 20.80 31.71
N SER A 23 10.12 21.52 32.13
CA SER A 23 8.74 21.27 31.67
C SER A 23 8.59 21.50 30.16
N ASN A 24 9.27 22.51 29.62
CA ASN A 24 9.25 22.79 28.18
C ASN A 24 10.01 21.73 27.38
N LEU A 25 11.15 21.26 27.88
CA LEU A 25 11.92 20.17 27.27
C LEU A 25 11.13 18.87 27.26
N TRP A 26 10.45 18.54 28.36
CA TRP A 26 9.60 17.34 28.43
C TRP A 26 8.42 17.41 27.45
N LYS A 27 7.75 18.57 27.35
CA LYS A 27 6.65 18.78 26.39
C LYS A 27 7.13 18.75 24.95
N ALA A 28 8.32 19.29 24.67
CA ALA A 28 8.95 19.20 23.35
C ALA A 28 9.24 17.74 22.99
N GLY A 29 9.92 17.00 23.86
CA GLY A 29 10.19 15.58 23.64
C GLY A 29 8.94 14.72 23.49
N TYR A 30 7.87 15.00 24.24
CA TYR A 30 6.58 14.31 24.08
C TYR A 30 5.90 14.62 22.73
N ARG A 31 5.98 15.88 22.27
CA ARG A 31 5.45 16.27 20.96
C ARG A 31 6.26 15.66 19.82
N ASP A 32 7.57 15.72 19.92
CA ASP A 32 8.49 15.14 18.93
C ASP A 32 8.27 13.62 18.85
N GLY A 33 8.21 12.92 19.99
CA GLY A 33 7.90 11.49 20.03
C GLY A 33 6.51 11.13 19.47
N LYS A 34 5.51 11.99 19.68
CA LYS A 34 4.17 11.81 19.07
C LYS A 34 4.17 12.05 17.56
N ASP A 35 4.98 12.98 17.08
CA ASP A 35 5.10 13.29 15.66
C ASP A 35 5.92 12.22 14.93
N GLU A 36 6.98 11.73 15.55
CA GLU A 36 7.81 10.64 15.07
C GLU A 36 7.01 9.33 15.00
N GLY A 37 6.31 8.94 16.08
CA GLY A 37 5.46 7.75 16.08
C GLY A 37 4.31 7.82 15.06
N ARG A 38 3.78 9.02 14.77
CA ARG A 38 2.81 9.21 13.69
C ARG A 38 3.42 9.05 12.30
N LYS A 39 4.63 9.56 12.08
CA LYS A 39 5.35 9.43 10.81
C LYS A 39 5.77 7.98 10.57
N GLU A 40 6.32 7.31 11.57
CA GLU A 40 6.72 5.90 11.50
C GLU A 40 5.50 5.02 11.21
N GLY A 41 4.41 5.21 11.95
CA GLY A 41 3.15 4.51 11.68
C GLY A 41 2.65 4.76 10.27
N PHE A 42 2.62 6.01 9.80
CA PHE A 42 2.20 6.32 8.43
C PHE A 42 3.10 5.64 7.38
N GLN A 43 4.41 5.70 7.56
CA GLN A 43 5.37 5.12 6.63
C GLN A 43 5.20 3.61 6.54
N GLU A 44 5.06 2.92 7.68
CA GLU A 44 4.85 1.47 7.70
C GLU A 44 3.58 1.05 6.94
N HIS A 45 2.48 1.78 7.12
CA HIS A 45 1.23 1.48 6.43
C HIS A 45 1.29 1.83 4.94
N PHE A 46 1.99 2.92 4.58
CA PHE A 46 2.25 3.29 3.20
C PHE A 46 3.08 2.22 2.49
N ASP A 47 4.16 1.74 3.11
CA ASP A 47 5.05 0.73 2.54
C ASP A 47 4.30 -0.59 2.29
N LYS A 48 3.49 -1.05 3.26
CA LYS A 48 2.62 -2.24 3.10
C LYS A 48 1.63 -2.07 1.96
N GLY A 49 0.94 -0.93 1.90
CA GLY A 49 -0.03 -0.64 0.84
C GLY A 49 0.62 -0.59 -0.54
N TYR A 50 1.79 0.05 -0.64
CA TYR A 50 2.58 0.14 -1.85
C TYR A 50 3.04 -1.24 -2.33
N GLU A 51 3.56 -2.08 -1.44
CA GLU A 51 4.00 -3.44 -1.78
C GLU A 51 2.87 -4.27 -2.39
N ILE A 52 1.69 -4.25 -1.74
CA ILE A 52 0.50 -4.98 -2.22
C ILE A 52 0.07 -4.44 -3.60
N ALA A 53 -0.05 -3.12 -3.74
CA ALA A 53 -0.47 -2.49 -4.99
C ALA A 53 0.53 -2.79 -6.11
N PHE A 54 1.84 -2.76 -5.81
CA PHE A 54 2.90 -3.06 -6.76
C PHE A 54 2.83 -4.52 -7.24
N GLN A 55 2.74 -5.49 -6.31
CA GLN A 55 2.64 -6.91 -6.64
C GLN A 55 1.43 -7.20 -7.53
N LEU A 56 0.25 -6.67 -7.18
CA LEU A 56 -0.97 -6.85 -7.95
C LEU A 56 -0.89 -6.19 -9.33
N SER A 57 -0.37 -4.97 -9.41
CA SER A 57 -0.20 -4.24 -10.67
C SER A 57 0.76 -4.96 -11.61
N MET A 58 1.84 -5.54 -11.06
CA MET A 58 2.79 -6.37 -11.81
C MET A 58 2.11 -7.61 -12.41
N GLN A 59 1.32 -8.34 -11.62
CA GLN A 59 0.58 -9.51 -12.11
C GLN A 59 -0.41 -9.16 -13.22
N LEU A 60 -1.19 -8.09 -13.04
CA LEU A 60 -2.10 -7.61 -14.07
C LEU A 60 -1.34 -7.17 -15.33
N GLY A 61 -0.22 -6.44 -15.18
CA GLY A 61 0.64 -6.04 -16.28
C GLY A 61 1.20 -7.22 -17.08
N GLN A 62 1.67 -8.25 -16.40
CA GLN A 62 2.16 -9.49 -17.02
C GLN A 62 1.07 -10.22 -17.81
N LEU A 63 -0.12 -10.39 -17.20
CA LEU A 63 -1.28 -10.99 -17.87
C LEU A 63 -1.68 -10.21 -19.13
N ARG A 64 -1.70 -8.87 -19.02
CA ARG A 64 -1.98 -8.01 -20.16
C ARG A 64 -0.97 -8.18 -21.27
N GLY A 65 0.32 -8.12 -20.94
CA GLY A 65 1.39 -8.29 -21.91
C GLY A 65 1.32 -9.63 -22.63
N MET A 66 0.99 -10.71 -21.91
CA MET A 66 0.77 -12.02 -22.51
C MET A 66 -0.41 -12.01 -23.48
N PHE A 67 -1.56 -11.46 -23.09
CA PHE A 67 -2.74 -11.41 -23.97
C PHE A 67 -2.48 -10.55 -25.20
N ASP A 68 -1.85 -9.38 -25.05
CA ASP A 68 -1.47 -8.52 -26.16
C ASP A 68 -0.50 -9.26 -27.11
N ALA A 69 0.46 -10.02 -26.58
CA ALA A 69 1.38 -10.84 -27.39
C ALA A 69 0.68 -12.01 -28.10
N LEU A 70 -0.27 -12.69 -27.45
CA LEU A 70 -1.07 -13.76 -28.05
C LEU A 70 -1.93 -13.23 -29.19
N ILE A 71 -2.60 -12.09 -28.99
CA ILE A 71 -3.41 -11.42 -30.01
C ILE A 71 -2.53 -10.93 -31.17
N ALA A 72 -1.34 -10.41 -30.90
CA ALA A 72 -0.41 -10.00 -31.95
C ALA A 72 0.06 -11.20 -32.80
N LYS A 73 0.25 -12.36 -32.18
CA LYS A 73 0.64 -13.60 -32.88
C LYS A 73 -0.53 -14.22 -33.65
N ASP A 74 -1.73 -14.13 -33.10
CA ASP A 74 -2.96 -14.63 -33.69
C ASP A 74 -4.10 -13.62 -33.49
N PRO A 75 -4.36 -12.75 -34.48
CA PRO A 75 -5.39 -11.73 -34.39
C PRO A 75 -6.81 -12.28 -34.16
N THR A 76 -7.07 -13.55 -34.49
CA THR A 76 -8.38 -14.18 -34.27
C THR A 76 -8.67 -14.35 -32.77
N LEU A 77 -7.63 -14.47 -31.94
CA LEU A 77 -7.74 -14.43 -30.49
C LEU A 77 -8.25 -13.10 -29.96
N GLY A 78 -8.06 -12.00 -30.70
CA GLY A 78 -8.55 -10.68 -30.31
C GLY A 78 -10.05 -10.67 -30.05
N THR A 79 -10.82 -11.39 -30.87
CA THR A 79 -12.27 -11.53 -30.71
C THR A 79 -12.67 -12.27 -29.43
N PHE A 80 -11.91 -13.29 -29.02
CA PHE A 80 -12.21 -14.11 -27.84
C PHE A 80 -11.67 -13.48 -26.55
N LEU A 81 -10.51 -12.83 -26.62
CA LEU A 81 -9.79 -12.30 -25.48
C LEU A 81 -10.13 -10.83 -25.18
N SER A 82 -10.77 -10.11 -26.11
CA SER A 82 -11.17 -8.71 -25.91
C SER A 82 -11.96 -8.48 -24.59
N PRO A 83 -12.95 -9.31 -24.21
CA PRO A 83 -13.64 -9.15 -22.92
C PRO A 83 -12.70 -9.27 -21.71
N VAL A 84 -11.74 -10.21 -21.78
CA VAL A 84 -10.77 -10.45 -20.71
C VAL A 84 -9.78 -9.29 -20.60
N VAL A 85 -9.29 -8.78 -21.73
CA VAL A 85 -8.38 -7.64 -21.81
C VAL A 85 -9.06 -6.36 -21.30
N GLU A 86 -10.31 -6.11 -21.66
CA GLU A 86 -11.07 -4.95 -21.18
C GLU A 86 -11.35 -5.02 -19.68
N ARG A 87 -11.66 -6.22 -19.15
CA ARG A 87 -11.78 -6.41 -17.71
C ARG A 87 -10.47 -6.11 -17.00
N LEU A 88 -9.35 -6.63 -17.50
CA LEU A 88 -8.03 -6.42 -16.92
C LEU A 88 -7.67 -4.92 -16.87
N LYS A 89 -7.95 -4.16 -17.94
CA LYS A 89 -7.76 -2.70 -17.95
C LYS A 89 -8.56 -2.00 -16.85
N LYS A 90 -9.82 -2.40 -16.65
CA LYS A 90 -10.68 -1.83 -15.59
C LYS A 90 -10.14 -2.12 -14.20
N GLU A 91 -9.71 -3.35 -13.94
CA GLU A 91 -9.12 -3.73 -12.65
C GLU A 91 -7.81 -2.97 -12.39
N ALA A 92 -6.95 -2.82 -13.41
CA ALA A 92 -5.71 -2.05 -13.31
C ALA A 92 -5.97 -0.56 -13.02
N LEU A 93 -7.01 0.03 -13.63
CA LEU A 93 -7.44 1.41 -13.32
C LEU A 93 -8.06 1.50 -11.92
N GLY A 94 -8.78 0.48 -11.48
CA GLY A 94 -9.34 0.39 -10.12
C GLY A 94 -8.26 0.46 -9.03
N LEU A 95 -7.07 -0.11 -9.26
CA LEU A 95 -5.93 -0.01 -8.33
C LEU A 95 -5.44 1.43 -8.15
N THR A 96 -5.65 2.29 -9.15
CA THR A 96 -5.27 3.72 -9.08
C THR A 96 -6.30 4.61 -8.38
N SER A 97 -7.51 4.10 -8.13
CA SER A 97 -8.63 4.87 -7.56
C SER A 97 -8.82 4.63 -6.06
N LEU A 98 -7.74 4.33 -5.35
CA LEU A 98 -7.73 4.15 -3.89
C LEU A 98 -7.89 5.52 -3.20
N GLU A 99 -9.10 6.05 -3.28
CA GLU A 99 -9.49 7.21 -2.50
C GLU A 99 -9.81 6.80 -1.06
N TYR A 100 -9.47 7.72 -0.18
CA TYR A 100 -9.31 7.63 1.26
C TYR A 100 -10.66 7.41 1.95
N ASP A 101 -11.18 6.18 1.99
CA ASP A 101 -12.43 5.90 2.69
C ASP A 101 -12.19 5.75 4.20
N SER A 102 -12.75 6.69 4.96
CA SER A 102 -12.25 7.12 6.29
C SER A 102 -12.76 6.34 7.50
N GLU A 103 -13.43 5.20 7.32
CA GLU A 103 -14.12 4.50 8.42
C GLU A 103 -13.45 3.21 8.90
N LYS A 104 -12.51 2.65 8.13
CA LYS A 104 -11.78 1.41 8.50
C LYS A 104 -10.30 1.67 8.74
N SER A 105 -9.69 0.82 9.56
CA SER A 105 -8.24 0.79 9.73
C SER A 105 -7.57 0.63 8.35
N GLN A 106 -6.51 1.39 8.08
CA GLN A 106 -5.74 1.29 6.83
C GLN A 106 -5.25 -0.14 6.55
N GLU A 107 -5.02 -0.93 7.60
CA GLU A 107 -4.60 -2.33 7.51
C GLU A 107 -5.75 -3.25 7.03
N GLU A 108 -6.97 -3.06 7.55
CA GLU A 108 -8.15 -3.79 7.09
C GLU A 108 -8.47 -3.48 5.62
N ASN A 109 -8.30 -2.22 5.22
CA ASN A 109 -8.47 -1.81 3.83
C ASN A 109 -7.42 -2.47 2.91
N CYS A 110 -6.16 -2.55 3.33
CA CYS A 110 -5.10 -3.22 2.55
C CYS A 110 -5.37 -4.73 2.37
N LEU A 111 -5.83 -5.42 3.42
CA LEU A 111 -6.16 -6.85 3.36
C LEU A 111 -7.36 -7.12 2.47
N LEU A 112 -8.45 -6.37 2.63
CA LEU A 112 -9.63 -6.46 1.76
C LEU A 112 -9.27 -6.21 0.30
N LEU A 113 -8.37 -5.26 0.05
CA LEU A 113 -7.91 -4.95 -1.30
C LEU A 113 -7.11 -6.10 -1.89
N LYS A 114 -6.17 -6.65 -1.13
CA LYS A 114 -5.38 -7.82 -1.52
C LYS A 114 -6.29 -8.98 -1.88
N GLU A 115 -7.27 -9.27 -1.04
CA GLU A 115 -8.23 -10.35 -1.27
C GLU A 115 -9.07 -10.11 -2.53
N LYS A 116 -9.65 -8.92 -2.66
CA LYS A 116 -10.46 -8.53 -3.83
C LYS A 116 -9.69 -8.71 -5.13
N TYR A 117 -8.48 -8.16 -5.23
CA TYR A 117 -7.71 -8.23 -6.48
C TYR A 117 -7.08 -9.60 -6.72
N THR A 118 -6.70 -10.32 -5.68
CA THR A 118 -6.29 -11.73 -5.82
C THR A 118 -7.42 -12.55 -6.44
N GLN A 119 -8.65 -12.33 -5.97
CA GLN A 119 -9.84 -12.95 -6.52
C GLN A 119 -10.11 -12.49 -7.97
N SER A 120 -10.01 -11.20 -8.27
CA SER A 120 -10.11 -10.69 -9.65
C SER A 120 -9.10 -11.34 -10.60
N VAL A 121 -7.83 -11.45 -10.19
CA VAL A 121 -6.76 -12.10 -10.96
C VAL A 121 -7.10 -13.56 -11.22
N LYS A 122 -7.57 -14.28 -10.20
CA LYS A 122 -8.00 -15.68 -10.32
C LYS A 122 -9.13 -15.83 -11.35
N GLU A 123 -10.16 -15.00 -11.25
CA GLU A 123 -11.30 -15.05 -12.17
C GLU A 123 -10.91 -14.67 -13.60
N ILE A 124 -9.96 -13.73 -13.78
CA ILE A 124 -9.41 -13.40 -15.10
C ILE A 124 -8.67 -14.59 -15.69
N LYS A 125 -7.86 -15.30 -14.90
CA LYS A 125 -7.17 -16.52 -15.33
C LYS A 125 -8.18 -17.61 -15.73
N GLU A 126 -9.23 -17.82 -14.94
CA GLU A 126 -10.30 -18.79 -15.24
C GLU A 126 -11.09 -18.41 -16.51
N GLN A 127 -11.46 -17.14 -16.67
CA GLN A 127 -12.10 -16.65 -17.89
C GLN A 127 -11.23 -16.87 -19.12
N PHE A 128 -9.92 -16.62 -19.01
CA PHE A 128 -8.98 -16.91 -20.09
C PHE A 128 -9.01 -18.40 -20.46
N VAL A 129 -8.88 -19.30 -19.48
CA VAL A 129 -8.92 -20.76 -19.73
C VAL A 129 -10.20 -21.17 -20.46
N ASN A 130 -11.35 -20.66 -20.03
CA ASN A 130 -12.65 -20.97 -20.62
C ASN A 130 -12.83 -20.44 -22.05
N LEU A 131 -12.23 -19.28 -22.36
CA LEU A 131 -12.37 -18.61 -23.65
C LEU A 131 -11.27 -18.97 -24.64
N TYR A 132 -10.20 -19.64 -24.19
CA TYR A 132 -9.06 -19.97 -25.03
C TYR A 132 -9.41 -21.08 -26.03
N PRO A 133 -9.37 -20.81 -27.35
CA PRO A 133 -9.94 -21.72 -28.34
C PRO A 133 -9.10 -22.98 -28.59
N TYR A 134 -7.87 -23.02 -28.09
CA TYR A 134 -6.95 -24.14 -28.30
C TYR A 134 -6.97 -25.19 -27.17
N GLY A 135 -7.92 -25.07 -26.24
CA GLY A 135 -8.13 -26.01 -25.16
C GLY A 135 -7.47 -25.62 -23.84
N GLU A 136 -8.04 -26.15 -22.75
CA GLU A 136 -7.69 -25.85 -21.37
C GLU A 136 -6.22 -26.16 -21.03
N GLU A 137 -5.71 -27.32 -21.46
CA GLU A 137 -4.33 -27.73 -21.19
C GLU A 137 -3.30 -26.73 -21.75
N GLN A 138 -3.56 -26.19 -22.94
CA GLN A 138 -2.66 -25.21 -23.55
C GLN A 138 -2.78 -23.83 -22.88
N ALA A 139 -3.98 -23.45 -22.45
CA ALA A 139 -4.19 -22.22 -21.67
C ALA A 139 -3.45 -22.29 -20.33
N GLU A 140 -3.57 -23.40 -19.60
CA GLU A 140 -2.87 -23.59 -18.33
C GLU A 140 -1.35 -23.56 -18.48
N LYS A 141 -0.81 -24.14 -19.56
CA LYS A 141 0.63 -24.12 -19.82
C LYS A 141 1.16 -22.69 -20.02
N LEU A 142 0.39 -21.84 -20.70
CA LEU A 142 0.72 -20.43 -20.87
C LEU A 142 0.70 -19.69 -19.52
N LEU A 143 -0.33 -19.92 -18.70
CA LEU A 143 -0.43 -19.32 -17.36
C LEU A 143 0.70 -19.77 -16.43
N LYS A 144 1.07 -21.05 -16.45
CA LYS A 144 2.22 -21.58 -15.68
C LYS A 144 3.54 -20.94 -16.11
N THR A 145 3.66 -20.55 -17.38
CA THR A 145 4.86 -19.86 -17.88
C THR A 145 4.95 -18.44 -17.30
N LEU A 146 3.82 -17.75 -17.13
CA LEU A 146 3.79 -16.43 -16.47
C LEU A 146 4.19 -16.50 -15.00
N ASP A 147 3.70 -17.48 -14.27
CA ASP A 147 3.99 -17.61 -12.84
C ASP A 147 5.50 -17.88 -12.57
N ASN A 148 6.22 -18.42 -13.57
CA ASN A 148 7.68 -18.65 -13.49
C ASN A 148 8.53 -17.43 -13.89
N ILE A 149 7.96 -16.40 -14.54
CA ILE A 149 8.69 -15.18 -14.94
C ILE A 149 8.79 -14.17 -13.77
N GLY A 150 7.97 -14.35 -12.73
CA GLY A 150 7.92 -13.47 -11.55
C GLY A 150 8.66 -13.97 -10.30
N GLN A 151 9.36 -15.11 -10.38
CA GLN A 151 10.26 -15.62 -9.32
C GLN A 151 11.72 -15.27 -9.63
#